data_AF-A0A8T3ZA54-F1
#
_entry.id   AF-A0A8T3ZA54-F1
#
_cell.length_a   1.000
_cell.length_b   1.000
_cell.length_c   1.000
_cell.angle_alpha   90.00
_cell.angle_beta   90.00
_cell.angle_gamma   90.00
#
_symmetry.space_group_name_H-M   'P 1'
#
loop_
_entity.id
_entity.type
_entity.pdbx_description
1 polymer ?
#
loop_
_entity_poly.entity_id
_entity_poly.type
_entity_poly.pdbx_seq_one_letter_code
_entity_poly.pdbx_strand_id
1 'polypeptide(L)' 'MSFTKYSREHRSVREMIERIREETDGSSCVPLSELAKELDMDSRTVKKHLEIMEIDGYGKFSDADKKHIFCVKSRGK' A
#
# COMPACT_ATOMS: atom_id res chain seq x y z
N MET A 1 -8.21 -4.89 18.33
CA MET A 1 -7.78 -3.62 17.70
C MET A 1 -8.89 -2.60 17.91
N SER A 2 -8.59 -1.39 18.40
CA SER A 2 -9.59 -0.31 18.41
C SER A 2 -9.75 0.24 16.99
N PHE A 3 -10.96 0.65 16.63
CA PHE A 3 -11.24 1.28 15.33
C PHE A 3 -10.32 2.48 15.05
N THR A 4 -9.96 3.22 16.09
CA THR A 4 -9.05 4.38 16.05
C THR A 4 -7.60 4.03 15.71
N LYS A 5 -7.13 2.83 16.09
CA LYS A 5 -5.78 2.37 15.73
C LYS A 5 -5.75 1.98 14.25
N TYR A 6 -6.74 1.19 13.82
CA TYR A 6 -6.84 0.73 12.44
C TYR A 6 -6.95 1.88 11.44
N SER A 7 -7.75 2.91 11.75
CA SER A 7 -7.91 4.07 10.86
C SER A 7 -6.64 4.91 10.75
N ARG A 8 -5.85 5.02 11.82
CA ARG A 8 -4.53 5.68 11.78
C ARG A 8 -3.54 4.88 10.93
N GLU A 9 -3.46 3.57 11.13
CA GLU A 9 -2.58 2.69 10.34
C GLU A 9 -2.95 2.75 8.85
N HIS A 10 -4.25 2.67 8.53
CA HIS A 10 -4.73 2.79 7.16
C HIS A 10 -4.37 4.14 6.52
N ARG A 11 -4.51 5.24 7.28
CA ARG A 11 -4.13 6.57 6.81
C ARG A 11 -2.64 6.64 6.49
N SER A 12 -1.78 6.11 7.36
CA SER A 12 -0.32 6.09 7.12
C SER A 12 0.06 5.29 5.89
N VAL A 13 -0.55 4.10 5.70
CA VAL A 13 -0.34 3.30 4.47
C VAL A 13 -0.75 4.10 3.24
N ARG A 14 -1.92 4.76 3.28
CA ARG A 14 -2.41 5.57 2.16
C ARG A 14 -1.49 6.74 1.84
N GLU A 15 -1.03 7.49 2.84
CA GLU A 15 -0.11 8.61 2.65
C GLU A 15 1.20 8.14 2.01
N MET A 16 1.72 6.97 2.40
CA MET A 16 2.91 6.38 1.77
C MET A 16 2.69 6.01 0.30
N ILE A 17 1.56 5.37 -0.02
CA ILE A 17 1.23 5.03 -1.41
C ILE A 17 1.06 6.28 -2.28
N GLU A 18 0.45 7.34 -1.77
CA GLU A 18 0.34 8.62 -2.50
C GLU A 18 1.72 9.27 -2.71
N ARG A 19 2.63 9.21 -1.73
CA ARG A 19 4.02 9.69 -1.93
C ARG A 19 4.73 8.94 -3.04
N ILE A 20 4.69 7.60 -3.00
CA ILE A 20 5.28 6.76 -4.05
C ILE A 20 4.68 7.14 -5.41
N ARG A 21 3.37 7.36 -5.45
CA ARG A 21 2.64 7.76 -6.65
C ARG A 21 3.03 9.15 -7.19
N GLU A 22 3.37 10.08 -6.31
CA GLU A 22 3.82 11.43 -6.67
C GLU A 22 5.28 11.45 -7.13
N GLU A 23 6.12 10.58 -6.56
CA GLU A 23 7.55 10.49 -6.89
C GLU A 23 7.84 9.69 -8.17
N THR A 24 6.88 8.89 -8.64
CA THR A 24 7.05 8.10 -9.87
C THR A 24 6.14 8.57 -11.00
N ASP A 25 6.74 8.91 -12.14
CA ASP A 25 6.06 9.27 -13.40
C ASP A 25 5.29 8.10 -14.05
N GLY A 26 5.21 6.94 -13.38
CA GLY A 26 4.66 5.69 -13.91
C GLY A 26 4.15 4.76 -12.82
N SER A 27 3.80 3.52 -13.18
CA SER A 27 3.42 2.50 -12.18
C SER A 27 4.65 2.03 -11.41
N SER A 28 4.71 2.29 -10.11
CA SER A 28 5.78 1.81 -9.23
C SER A 28 5.32 0.60 -8.42
N CYS A 29 6.14 -0.44 -8.37
CA CYS A 29 5.85 -1.65 -7.61
C CYS A 29 6.76 -1.72 -6.40
N VAL A 30 6.16 -1.81 -5.22
CA VAL A 30 6.88 -1.80 -3.95
C VAL A 30 6.65 -3.12 -3.19
N PRO A 31 7.72 -3.72 -2.64
CA PRO A 31 7.59 -4.86 -1.73
C PRO A 31 6.89 -4.47 -0.44
N LEU A 32 5.98 -5.33 0.04
CA LEU A 32 5.28 -5.14 1.31
C LEU A 32 6.25 -5.11 2.50
N SER A 33 7.37 -5.81 2.41
CA SER A 33 8.42 -5.79 3.43
C SER A 33 9.08 -4.43 3.58
N GLU A 34 9.23 -3.69 2.47
CA GLU A 34 9.78 -2.34 2.51
C GLU A 34 8.77 -1.36 3.11
N LEU A 35 7.52 -1.40 2.65
CA LEU A 35 6.43 -0.60 3.23
C LEU A 35 6.24 -0.88 4.74
N ALA A 36 6.28 -2.15 5.13
CA ALA A 36 6.19 -2.57 6.53
C ALA A 36 7.32 -1.99 7.38
N LYS A 37 8.55 -2.02 6.85
CA LYS A 37 9.72 -1.46 7.54
C LYS A 37 9.62 0.06 7.67
N GLU A 38 9.20 0.76 6.62
CA GLU A 38 9.09 2.22 6.65
C GLU A 38 7.97 2.71 7.56
N LEU A 39 6.88 1.96 7.65
CA LEU A 39 5.73 2.30 8.48
C LEU A 39 5.84 1.78 9.92
N ASP A 40 6.89 1.03 10.25
CA ASP A 40 7.04 0.29 11.52
C ASP A 40 5.80 -0.58 11.82
N MET A 41 5.34 -1.30 10.79
CA MET A 41 4.13 -2.14 10.85
C MET A 41 4.46 -3.58 10.47
N ASP A 42 3.67 -4.53 10.98
CA ASP A 42 3.74 -5.91 10.51
C ASP A 42 3.26 -6.00 9.04
N SER A 43 3.97 -6.78 8.22
CA SER A 43 3.64 -6.93 6.79
C SER A 43 2.22 -7.48 6.55
N ARG A 44 1.64 -8.25 7.49
CA ARG A 44 0.25 -8.71 7.40
C ARG A 44 -0.73 -7.56 7.64
N THR A 45 -0.39 -6.60 8.50
CA THR A 45 -1.20 -5.39 8.72
C THR A 45 -1.18 -4.51 7.47
N VAL A 46 0.01 -4.25 6.91
CA VAL A 46 0.15 -3.50 5.66
C VAL A 46 -0.63 -4.18 4.53
N LYS A 47 -0.52 -5.50 4.38
CA LYS A 47 -1.27 -6.28 3.39
C LYS A 47 -2.77 -6.03 3.48
N LYS A 48 -3.36 -6.10 4.68
CA LYS A 48 -4.81 -5.88 4.86
C LYS A 48 -5.25 -4.48 4.45
N HIS A 49 -4.43 -3.46 4.73
CA HIS A 49 -4.73 -2.10 4.29
C HIS A 49 -4.59 -1.95 2.77
N LEU A 50 -3.59 -2.58 2.16
CA LEU A 50 -3.39 -2.56 0.71
C LEU A 50 -4.47 -3.34 -0.05
N GLU A 51 -5.04 -4.40 0.53
CA GLU A 51 -6.21 -5.09 -0.03
C GLU A 51 -7.43 -4.16 -0.14
N ILE A 52 -7.62 -3.25 0.82
CA ILE A 52 -8.66 -2.21 0.71
C ILE A 52 -8.29 -1.21 -0.38
N MET A 53 -7.03 -0.77 -0.42
CA MET A 53 -6.57 0.19 -1.43
C MET A 53 -6.65 -0.36 -2.86
N GLU A 54 -6.47 -1.66 -3.05
CA GLU A 54 -6.70 -2.35 -4.33
C GLU A 54 -8.15 -2.22 -4.78
N ILE A 55 -9.11 -2.41 -3.87
CA ILE A 55 -10.55 -2.21 -4.13
C ILE A 55 -10.83 -0.74 -4.47
N ASP A 56 -10.19 0.19 -3.77
CA ASP A 56 -10.31 1.64 -4.01
C ASP A 56 -9.60 2.09 -5.30
N GLY A 57 -8.91 1.19 -6.01
CA GLY A 57 -8.30 1.45 -7.31
C GLY A 57 -6.94 2.17 -7.26
N TYR A 58 -6.29 2.19 -6.10
CA TYR A 58 -4.96 2.80 -5.92
C TYR A 58 -3.82 2.01 -6.53
N GLY A 59 -4.02 0.72 -6.78
CA GLY A 59 -3.00 -0.19 -7.27
C GLY A 59 -3.51 -1.61 -7.32
N LYS A 60 -2.60 -2.56 -7.53
CA LYS A 60 -2.91 -3.99 -7.52
C LYS A 60 -1.72 -4.81 -7.02
N PHE A 61 -1.99 -5.97 -6.46
CA PHE A 61 -0.92 -6.92 -6.17
C PHE A 61 -0.39 -7.54 -7.48
N SER A 62 0.94 -7.57 -7.61
CA SER A 62 1.63 -8.13 -8.78
C SER A 62 1.66 -9.66 -8.74
N ASP A 63 1.83 -10.22 -7.55
CA ASP A 63 1.92 -11.65 -7.31
C ASP A 63 0.61 -12.18 -6.72
N ALA A 64 -0.23 -12.75 -7.59
CA ALA A 64 -1.57 -13.22 -7.21
C ALA A 64 -1.57 -14.23 -6.04
N ASP A 65 -0.53 -15.06 -5.94
CA ASP A 65 -0.47 -16.12 -4.93
C ASP A 65 0.02 -15.65 -3.56
N LYS A 66 1.01 -14.76 -3.51
CA LYS A 66 1.66 -14.39 -2.24
C LYS A 66 1.31 -12.97 -1.79
N LYS A 67 0.94 -12.08 -2.73
CA LYS A 67 0.63 -10.67 -2.51
C LYS A 67 1.71 -9.96 -1.71
N HIS A 68 2.97 -10.13 -2.08
CA HIS A 68 4.14 -9.51 -1.49
C HIS A 68 4.57 -8.23 -2.21
N ILE A 69 4.10 -7.97 -3.42
CA ILE A 69 4.43 -6.78 -4.19
C ILE A 69 3.16 -6.04 -4.57
N PHE A 70 3.08 -4.76 -4.21
CA PHE A 70 1.97 -3.89 -4.57
C PHE A 70 2.41 -2.88 -5.62
N CYS A 71 1.75 -2.91 -6.78
CA CYS A 71 1.98 -1.97 -7.87
C CYS A 71 0.98 -0.82 -7.77
N VAL A 72 1.51 0.36 -7.46
CA VAL A 72 0.77 1.61 -7.40
C VAL A 72 0.37 2.04 -8.81
N LYS A 73 -0.89 2.42 -8.97
CA LYS A 73 -1.41 2.94 -10.23
C LYS A 73 -1.02 4.41 -10.37
N SER A 74 -0.30 4.74 -11.43
CA SER A 74 0.00 6.14 -11.76
C SER A 74 -1.30 6.97 -11.87
N ARG A 75 -1.23 8.26 -11.54
CA ARG A 75 -2.27 9.20 -12.00
C ARG A 75 -2.15 9.26 -13.51
N GLY A 76 -2.93 8.43 -14.21
CA GLY A 76 -3.09 8.56 -15.66
C GLY A 76 -3.44 10.02 -15.98
N LYS A 77 -2.71 10.61 -16.93
CA LYS A 77 -3.17 11.80 -17.64
C LYS A 77 -4.51 11.54 -18.30
#